data_AF-L5NQY7-F1
#
_entry.id   AF-L5NQY7-F1
#
_cell.length_a   1.000
_cell.length_b   1.000
_cell.length_c   1.000
_cell.angle_alpha   90.00
_cell.angle_beta   90.00
_cell.angle_gamma   90.00
#
_symmetry.space_group_name_H-M   'P 1'
#
loop_
_entity.id
_entity.type
_entity.pdbx_description
1 polymer ?
#
loop_
_entity_poly.entity_id
_entity_poly.type
_entity_poly.pdbx_seq_one_letter_code
_entity_poly.pdbx_strand_id
1 'polypeptide(L)'
;MQLRDALADYKRHADHPTRFPGERRTTSGLFSGLGDRLVHVETDGSLRDFGYPLSGLWGVERSRFGVRPVGDDAGVHWFDEGASQSYAGDGALVVTDHETPHGDVTQYDLAIDDGHVSRFETDADVELVAFVHFQPDGRDTLVGQLTHGDAVEAYHAEEHDFLASSPAFEHVEGRVPEGFDELLSEGEVELPRPRTDDCYEEGQLSGAVVGTVPFESGAAAVGHLLTDDTETGREDALDRVRDLVARDLDDLRERA
;
A
#
# COMPACT_ATOMS: atom_id res chain seq x y z
N MET A 1 -10.01 12.36 5.64
CA MET A 1 -11.16 11.79 4.89
C MET A 1 -11.56 12.81 3.85
N GLN A 2 -11.30 12.52 2.58
CA GLN A 2 -11.67 13.37 1.45
C GLN A 2 -13.02 12.95 0.86
N LEU A 3 -13.60 13.79 -0.01
CA LEU A 3 -14.90 13.53 -0.64
C LEU A 3 -14.90 12.24 -1.45
N ARG A 4 -13.82 11.99 -2.20
CA ARG A 4 -13.64 10.77 -3.00
C ARG A 4 -13.76 9.52 -2.14
N ASP A 5 -13.09 9.50 -1.00
CA ASP A 5 -13.10 8.36 -0.10
C ASP A 5 -14.47 8.13 0.51
N ALA A 6 -15.17 9.21 0.87
CA ALA A 6 -16.53 9.13 1.41
C ALA A 6 -17.52 8.57 0.37
N LEU A 7 -17.35 8.95 -0.90
CA LEU A 7 -18.15 8.40 -2.01
C LEU A 7 -17.81 6.94 -2.29
N ALA A 8 -16.53 6.57 -2.31
CA ALA A 8 -16.10 5.18 -2.50
C ALA A 8 -16.66 4.28 -1.38
N ASP A 9 -16.50 4.71 -0.12
CA ASP A 9 -17.05 4.01 1.04
C ASP A 9 -18.59 3.91 0.99
N TYR A 10 -19.27 4.99 0.62
CA TYR A 10 -20.71 4.98 0.41
C TYR A 10 -21.12 3.93 -0.63
N LYS A 11 -20.48 3.92 -1.80
CA LYS A 11 -20.84 2.99 -2.89
C LYS A 11 -20.61 1.54 -2.49
N ARG A 12 -19.49 1.26 -1.79
CA ARG A 12 -19.16 -0.08 -1.30
C ARG A 12 -20.18 -0.61 -0.29
N HIS A 13 -20.75 0.28 0.52
CA HIS A 13 -21.61 -0.08 1.65
C HIS A 13 -23.08 0.31 1.51
N ALA A 14 -23.49 0.90 0.37
CA ALA A 14 -24.82 1.47 0.17
C ALA A 14 -25.95 0.46 0.45
N ASP A 15 -25.75 -0.80 0.07
CA ASP A 15 -26.73 -1.88 0.24
C ASP A 15 -26.46 -2.77 1.47
N HIS A 16 -25.48 -2.42 2.31
CA HIS A 16 -25.11 -3.25 3.44
C HIS A 16 -26.10 -3.08 4.61
N PRO A 17 -26.63 -4.17 5.20
CA PRO A 17 -27.73 -4.10 6.17
C PRO A 17 -27.39 -3.38 7.48
N THR A 18 -26.10 -3.27 7.82
CA THR A 18 -25.63 -2.74 9.11
C THR A 18 -24.43 -1.78 9.01
N ARG A 19 -23.94 -1.48 7.81
CA ARG A 19 -22.78 -0.58 7.63
C ARG A 19 -23.31 0.75 7.11
N PHE A 20 -23.08 1.82 7.87
CA PHE A 20 -23.47 3.16 7.47
C PHE A 20 -22.33 3.82 6.69
N PRO A 21 -22.61 4.42 5.53
CA PRO A 21 -21.63 5.20 4.79
C PRO A 21 -20.95 6.29 5.63
N GLY A 22 -19.63 6.42 5.50
CA GLY A 22 -18.79 7.37 6.23
C GLY A 22 -18.34 6.87 7.60
N GLU A 23 -18.87 5.73 8.06
CA GLU A 23 -18.40 5.07 9.27
C GLU A 23 -17.22 4.15 8.93
N ARG A 24 -16.02 4.74 8.84
CA ARG A 24 -14.76 3.99 8.64
C ARG A 24 -14.48 3.08 9.83
N ARG A 25 -15.07 1.90 9.81
CA ARG A 25 -14.94 0.92 10.87
C ARG A 25 -13.78 -0.01 10.54
N THR A 26 -12.73 0.07 11.36
CA THR A 26 -11.73 -1.00 11.52
C THR A 26 -12.30 -2.18 12.32
N THR A 27 -13.55 -2.56 12.03
CA THR A 27 -14.25 -3.68 12.70
C THR A 27 -13.80 -5.04 12.19
N SER A 28 -13.13 -5.06 11.04
CA SER A 28 -12.40 -6.18 10.46
C SER A 28 -10.95 -5.76 10.26
N GLY A 29 -10.08 -6.72 10.02
CA GLY A 29 -8.64 -6.48 9.92
C GLY A 29 -7.95 -6.44 11.28
N LEU A 30 -6.65 -6.19 11.25
CA LEU A 30 -5.78 -6.08 12.42
C LEU A 30 -4.91 -4.82 12.32
N PHE A 31 -4.38 -4.36 13.44
CA PHE A 31 -3.47 -3.22 13.47
C PHE A 31 -2.02 -3.69 13.65
N SER A 32 -1.13 -3.10 12.89
CA SER A 32 0.31 -3.18 13.07
C SER A 32 0.86 -1.84 13.54
N GLY A 33 1.68 -1.83 14.59
CA GLY A 33 2.28 -0.61 15.12
C GLY A 33 2.95 -0.83 16.48
N LEU A 34 4.17 -0.31 16.61
CA LEU A 34 4.98 -0.40 17.84
C LEU A 34 5.35 0.99 18.41
N GLY A 35 4.82 2.06 17.83
CA GLY A 35 5.13 3.45 18.20
C GLY A 35 4.03 4.41 17.78
N ASP A 36 4.42 5.59 17.27
CA ASP A 36 3.49 6.66 16.91
C ASP A 36 2.82 6.45 15.55
N ARG A 37 3.35 5.50 14.76
CA ARG A 37 2.72 5.05 13.51
C ARG A 37 1.87 3.81 13.75
N LEU A 38 0.62 3.88 13.27
CA LEU A 38 -0.36 2.82 13.36
C LEU A 38 -0.90 2.53 11.96
N VAL A 39 -0.69 1.32 11.48
CA VAL A 39 -1.17 0.85 10.17
C VAL A 39 -2.26 -0.18 10.38
N HIS A 40 -3.41 0.03 9.75
CA HIS A 40 -4.48 -0.95 9.69
C HIS A 40 -4.26 -1.84 8.47
N VAL A 41 -4.28 -3.15 8.70
CA VAL A 41 -4.21 -4.19 7.68
C VAL A 41 -5.61 -4.80 7.59
N GLU A 42 -6.31 -4.54 6.50
CA GLU A 42 -7.61 -5.12 6.22
C GLU A 42 -7.50 -6.64 6.02
N THR A 43 -8.64 -7.34 6.02
CA THR A 43 -8.63 -8.81 5.91
C THR A 43 -8.05 -9.32 4.60
N ASP A 44 -8.09 -8.52 3.54
CA ASP A 44 -7.50 -8.79 2.22
C ASP A 44 -6.02 -8.38 2.13
N GLY A 45 -5.42 -7.94 3.25
CA GLY A 45 -4.03 -7.47 3.29
C GLY A 45 -3.83 -6.05 2.77
N SER A 46 -4.88 -5.33 2.37
CA SER A 46 -4.76 -3.91 2.03
C SER A 46 -4.47 -3.06 3.26
N LEU A 47 -3.82 -1.92 3.03
CA LEU A 47 -3.21 -1.09 4.08
C LEU A 47 -3.83 0.29 4.13
N ARG A 48 -3.84 0.83 5.34
CA ARG A 48 -4.19 2.22 5.60
C ARG A 48 -3.50 2.74 6.85
N ASP A 49 -2.92 3.94 6.76
CA ASP A 49 -2.37 4.65 7.90
C ASP A 49 -3.47 5.30 8.76
N PHE A 50 -3.30 5.13 10.07
CA PHE A 50 -4.07 5.76 11.15
C PHE A 50 -3.15 6.48 12.16
N GLY A 51 -1.88 6.72 11.79
CA GLY A 51 -0.89 7.39 12.65
C GLY A 51 -1.25 8.86 12.96
N TYR A 52 -1.83 9.61 12.03
CA TYR A 52 -2.24 10.99 12.28
C TYR A 52 -3.39 11.07 13.31
N PRO A 53 -3.32 11.95 14.34
CA PRO A 53 -2.34 13.03 14.52
C PRO A 53 -1.13 12.68 15.40
N LEU A 54 -0.96 11.43 15.84
CA LEU A 54 0.14 11.03 16.74
C LEU A 54 1.51 11.16 16.06
N SER A 55 1.64 10.67 14.84
CA SER A 55 2.86 10.80 14.02
C SER A 55 3.08 12.21 13.47
N GLY A 56 2.06 13.07 13.46
CA GLY A 56 2.08 14.35 12.75
C GLY A 56 1.99 14.24 11.22
N LEU A 57 2.42 13.10 10.66
CA LEU A 57 2.43 12.79 9.23
C LEU A 57 1.17 12.03 8.80
N TRP A 58 0.75 12.29 7.57
CA TRP A 58 -0.20 11.45 6.85
C TRP A 58 0.57 10.26 6.24
N GLY A 59 -0.11 9.42 5.46
CA GLY A 59 0.53 8.23 4.92
C GLY A 59 -0.34 7.55 3.89
N VAL A 60 -0.32 6.22 3.89
CA VAL A 60 -1.07 5.41 2.94
C VAL A 60 -2.57 5.57 3.21
N GLU A 61 -3.28 6.11 2.23
CA GLU A 61 -4.73 6.22 2.28
C GLU A 61 -5.42 4.90 1.95
N ARG A 62 -4.86 4.19 0.96
CA ARG A 62 -5.36 2.93 0.40
C ARG A 62 -4.22 2.20 -0.31
N SER A 63 -4.26 0.88 -0.25
CA SER A 63 -3.44 0.00 -1.08
C SER A 63 -4.28 -1.14 -1.65
N ARG A 64 -3.72 -1.89 -2.61
CA ARG A 64 -4.26 -3.17 -3.10
C ARG A 64 -3.07 -4.02 -3.54
N PHE A 65 -3.09 -5.30 -3.20
CA PHE A 65 -2.04 -6.25 -3.58
C PHE A 65 -2.62 -7.41 -4.35
N GLY A 66 -1.81 -7.98 -5.24
CA GLY A 66 -2.18 -9.13 -6.02
C GLY A 66 -0.97 -9.78 -6.66
N VAL A 67 -1.20 -10.87 -7.38
CA VAL A 67 -0.15 -11.58 -8.12
C VAL A 67 -0.54 -11.78 -9.57
N ARG A 68 0.45 -11.95 -10.43
CA ARG A 68 0.27 -12.40 -11.81
C ARG A 68 1.34 -13.42 -12.19
N PRO A 69 1.07 -14.37 -13.10
CA PRO A 69 2.10 -15.28 -13.60
C PRO A 69 3.25 -14.55 -14.28
N VAL A 70 4.48 -15.05 -14.09
CA VAL A 70 5.68 -14.51 -14.78
C VAL A 70 5.55 -14.75 -16.29
N GLY A 71 5.80 -13.70 -17.09
CA GLY A 71 5.87 -13.80 -18.55
C GLY A 71 4.56 -14.11 -19.28
N ASP A 72 3.42 -14.02 -18.59
CA ASP A 72 2.07 -14.11 -19.17
C ASP A 72 1.41 -12.72 -19.21
N ASP A 73 0.60 -12.46 -20.23
CA ASP A 73 -0.26 -11.27 -20.31
C ASP A 73 -1.58 -11.47 -19.53
N ALA A 74 -1.65 -12.53 -18.72
CA ALA A 74 -2.74 -12.76 -17.78
C ALA A 74 -2.92 -11.56 -16.84
N GLY A 75 -4.18 -11.22 -16.58
CA GLY A 75 -4.52 -10.14 -15.65
C GLY A 75 -4.05 -10.43 -14.22
N VAL A 76 -3.98 -9.38 -13.41
CA VAL A 76 -3.65 -9.49 -11.99
C VAL A 76 -4.78 -10.19 -11.24
N HIS A 77 -4.42 -11.19 -10.43
CA HIS A 77 -5.30 -11.75 -9.43
C HIS A 77 -5.13 -10.98 -8.12
N TRP A 78 -6.07 -10.10 -7.83
CA TRP A 78 -6.10 -9.30 -6.59
C TRP A 78 -6.57 -10.13 -5.40
N PHE A 79 -6.03 -9.84 -4.22
CA PHE A 79 -6.29 -10.60 -2.99
C PHE A 79 -7.63 -10.28 -2.29
N ASP A 80 -8.62 -9.73 -3.00
CA ASP A 80 -9.81 -9.14 -2.36
C ASP A 80 -10.71 -10.17 -1.62
N GLU A 81 -10.51 -11.45 -1.89
CA GLU A 81 -11.32 -12.54 -1.33
C GLU A 81 -10.45 -13.72 -0.89
N GLY A 82 -10.96 -14.54 0.03
CA GLY A 82 -10.34 -15.82 0.39
C GLY A 82 -9.18 -15.73 1.38
N ALA A 83 -8.96 -14.57 2.00
CA ALA A 83 -7.86 -14.39 2.94
C ALA A 83 -8.19 -14.79 4.39
N SER A 84 -7.18 -15.27 5.12
CA SER A 84 -7.26 -15.53 6.56
C SER A 84 -6.18 -14.76 7.31
N GLN A 85 -6.52 -14.14 8.44
CA GLN A 85 -5.64 -13.18 9.11
C GLN A 85 -5.45 -13.49 10.60
N SER A 86 -4.23 -13.31 11.10
CA SER A 86 -3.86 -13.48 12.51
C SER A 86 -2.65 -12.63 12.90
N TYR A 87 -2.32 -12.59 14.20
CA TYR A 87 -1.02 -12.09 14.65
C TYR A 87 0.00 -13.23 14.71
N ALA A 88 1.24 -12.96 14.32
CA ALA A 88 2.36 -13.85 14.61
C ALA A 88 2.73 -13.74 16.10
N GLY A 89 2.32 -14.73 16.89
CA GLY A 89 2.57 -14.73 18.33
C GLY A 89 1.75 -13.66 19.06
N ASP A 90 2.36 -13.00 20.04
CA ASP A 90 1.73 -11.98 20.88
C ASP A 90 2.11 -10.53 20.48
N GLY A 91 2.82 -10.37 19.35
CA GLY A 91 3.38 -9.10 18.87
C GLY A 91 2.49 -8.35 17.88
N ALA A 92 3.04 -7.32 17.24
CA ALA A 92 2.32 -6.47 16.27
C ALA A 92 2.41 -6.94 14.80
N LEU A 93 3.09 -8.06 14.54
CA LEU A 93 3.25 -8.62 13.19
C LEU A 93 1.95 -9.29 12.74
N VAL A 94 1.30 -8.70 11.74
CA VAL A 94 0.08 -9.26 11.14
C VAL A 94 0.47 -10.25 10.05
N VAL A 95 -0.19 -11.40 10.03
CA VAL A 95 -0.04 -12.43 9.00
C VAL A 95 -1.37 -12.58 8.27
N THR A 96 -1.33 -12.46 6.94
CA THR A 96 -2.49 -12.65 6.07
C THR A 96 -2.16 -13.71 5.02
N ASP A 97 -2.86 -14.84 5.04
CA ASP A 97 -2.70 -15.91 4.05
C ASP A 97 -3.74 -15.76 2.94
N HIS A 98 -3.29 -15.76 1.69
CA HIS A 98 -4.09 -15.57 0.49
C HIS A 98 -4.10 -16.84 -0.36
N GLU A 99 -5.30 -17.39 -0.63
CA GLU A 99 -5.48 -18.50 -1.57
C GLU A 99 -5.63 -17.95 -2.99
N THR A 100 -4.68 -18.23 -3.89
CA THR A 100 -4.75 -17.78 -5.29
C THR A 100 -4.83 -18.95 -6.27
N PRO A 101 -5.31 -18.74 -7.52
CA PRO A 101 -5.25 -19.77 -8.57
C PRO A 101 -3.84 -20.24 -8.93
N HIS A 102 -2.81 -19.49 -8.53
CA HIS A 102 -1.41 -19.76 -8.86
C HIS A 102 -0.64 -20.44 -7.72
N GLY A 103 -1.23 -20.46 -6.51
CA GLY A 103 -0.62 -20.95 -5.28
C GLY A 103 -0.91 -20.03 -4.11
N ASP A 104 -0.62 -20.49 -2.90
CA ASP A 104 -0.84 -19.71 -1.69
C ASP A 104 0.25 -18.63 -1.55
N VAL A 105 -0.14 -17.46 -1.06
CA VAL A 105 0.77 -16.34 -0.78
C VAL A 105 0.55 -15.90 0.66
N THR A 106 1.60 -15.91 1.48
CA THR A 106 1.54 -15.40 2.85
C THR A 106 2.13 -13.99 2.90
N GLN A 107 1.35 -13.04 3.40
CA GLN A 107 1.73 -11.66 3.64
C GLN A 107 2.02 -11.43 5.13
N TYR A 108 3.07 -10.67 5.42
CA TYR A 108 3.52 -10.29 6.76
C TYR A 108 3.66 -8.76 6.83
N ASP A 109 2.92 -8.12 7.73
CA ASP A 109 2.88 -6.66 7.85
C ASP A 109 3.37 -6.18 9.21
N LEU A 110 4.39 -5.31 9.20
CA LEU A 110 4.94 -4.71 10.41
C LEU A 110 5.21 -3.21 10.23
N ALA A 111 4.61 -2.39 11.09
CA ALA A 111 5.01 -1.00 11.28
C ALA A 111 6.14 -0.89 12.32
N ILE A 112 7.24 -0.22 11.94
CA ILE A 112 8.47 -0.06 12.71
C ILE A 112 8.86 1.42 12.65
N ASP A 113 8.80 2.11 13.79
CA ASP A 113 8.99 3.57 13.86
C ASP A 113 8.06 4.28 12.85
N ASP A 114 8.62 5.07 11.92
CA ASP A 114 7.89 5.78 10.86
C ASP A 114 7.72 4.93 9.58
N GLY A 115 8.24 3.71 9.58
CA GLY A 115 8.22 2.78 8.45
C GLY A 115 7.15 1.69 8.58
N HIS A 116 6.79 1.10 7.46
CA HIS A 116 5.98 -0.12 7.38
C HIS A 116 6.50 -1.00 6.26
N VAL A 117 6.54 -2.32 6.49
CA VAL A 117 6.91 -3.30 5.47
C VAL A 117 5.84 -4.38 5.36
N SER A 118 5.47 -4.69 4.12
CA SER A 118 4.67 -5.85 3.72
C SER A 118 5.61 -6.83 3.02
N ARG A 119 5.88 -7.97 3.65
CA ARG A 119 6.67 -9.06 3.08
C ARG A 119 5.73 -10.16 2.61
N PHE A 120 5.94 -10.66 1.42
CA PHE A 120 5.17 -11.72 0.78
C PHE A 120 6.06 -12.93 0.56
N GLU A 121 5.54 -14.12 0.86
CA GLU A 121 6.23 -15.39 0.62
C GLU A 121 5.33 -16.35 -0.17
N THR A 122 5.89 -17.00 -1.18
CA THR A 122 5.19 -18.00 -2.00
C THR A 122 6.19 -18.90 -2.75
N ASP A 123 5.77 -20.12 -3.05
CA ASP A 123 6.47 -21.05 -3.95
C ASP A 123 5.96 -20.96 -5.41
N ALA A 124 4.94 -20.12 -5.67
CA ALA A 124 4.36 -19.94 -6.99
C ALA A 124 5.27 -19.13 -7.93
N ASP A 125 5.22 -19.43 -9.23
CA ASP A 125 5.96 -18.71 -10.27
C ASP A 125 5.17 -17.46 -10.72
N VAL A 126 5.18 -16.44 -9.86
CA VAL A 126 4.41 -15.20 -9.99
C VAL A 126 5.25 -13.96 -9.70
N GLU A 127 4.74 -12.80 -10.12
CA GLU A 127 5.20 -11.47 -9.69
C GLU A 127 4.15 -10.84 -8.78
N LEU A 128 4.61 -10.10 -7.77
CA LEU A 128 3.75 -9.27 -6.92
C LEU A 128 3.39 -7.99 -7.66
N VAL A 129 2.13 -7.60 -7.59
CA VAL A 129 1.64 -6.28 -8.04
C VAL A 129 1.15 -5.52 -6.82
N ALA A 130 1.73 -4.35 -6.60
CA ALA A 130 1.40 -3.46 -5.49
C ALA A 130 0.84 -2.15 -6.00
N PHE A 131 -0.34 -1.77 -5.54
CA PHE A 131 -0.90 -0.43 -5.65
C PHE A 131 -0.85 0.24 -4.28
N VAL A 132 -0.29 1.46 -4.21
CA VAL A 132 -0.24 2.27 -2.99
C VAL A 132 -0.60 3.70 -3.31
N HIS A 133 -1.48 4.33 -2.52
CA HIS A 133 -1.83 5.74 -2.66
C HIS A 133 -1.49 6.51 -1.37
N PHE A 134 -0.48 7.38 -1.47
CA PHE A 134 -0.12 8.31 -0.40
C PHE A 134 -0.98 9.57 -0.43
N GLN A 135 -1.10 10.21 0.74
CA GLN A 135 -1.73 11.52 0.88
C GLN A 135 -0.85 12.42 1.76
N PRO A 136 0.35 12.83 1.31
CA PRO A 136 1.22 13.69 2.11
C PRO A 136 0.48 15.00 2.46
N ASP A 137 0.61 15.47 3.70
CA ASP A 137 -0.16 16.59 4.27
C ASP A 137 -1.70 16.42 4.20
N GLY A 138 -2.17 15.18 4.05
CA GLY A 138 -3.58 14.83 3.88
C GLY A 138 -4.14 15.27 2.53
N ARG A 139 -3.28 15.47 1.52
CA ARG A 139 -3.65 15.96 0.19
C ARG A 139 -3.78 14.82 -0.82
N ASP A 140 -4.85 14.88 -1.61
CA ASP A 140 -5.12 13.99 -2.75
C ASP A 140 -4.89 14.71 -4.11
N THR A 141 -4.42 15.95 -4.06
CA THR A 141 -4.13 16.83 -5.20
C THR A 141 -2.88 17.65 -4.88
N LEU A 142 -2.20 18.15 -5.92
CA LEU A 142 -0.92 18.87 -5.77
C LEU A 142 0.20 18.02 -5.14
N VAL A 143 0.06 16.71 -5.22
CA VAL A 143 1.11 15.76 -4.82
C VAL A 143 2.08 15.61 -5.98
N GLY A 144 3.36 15.80 -5.72
CA GLY A 144 4.42 15.51 -6.68
C GLY A 144 4.96 14.11 -6.50
N GLN A 145 5.44 13.50 -7.58
CA GLN A 145 6.09 12.19 -7.55
C GLN A 145 7.48 12.23 -8.19
N LEU A 146 8.48 11.60 -7.56
CA LEU A 146 9.83 11.41 -8.08
C LEU A 146 10.22 9.94 -8.04
N THR A 147 10.98 9.48 -9.03
CA THR A 147 11.50 8.11 -9.09
C THR A 147 13.01 8.12 -8.87
N HIS A 148 13.47 7.28 -7.94
CA HIS A 148 14.86 7.15 -7.50
C HIS A 148 15.49 5.82 -7.90
N GLY A 149 15.11 5.29 -9.06
CA GLY A 149 15.55 3.98 -9.55
C GLY A 149 14.81 2.82 -8.88
N ASP A 150 15.09 2.60 -7.60
CA ASP A 150 14.54 1.49 -6.79
C ASP A 150 13.46 1.93 -5.78
N ALA A 151 13.19 3.24 -5.70
CA ALA A 151 12.19 3.82 -4.84
C ALA A 151 11.39 4.91 -5.55
N VAL A 152 10.21 5.20 -5.03
CA VAL A 152 9.35 6.32 -5.43
C VAL A 152 9.12 7.21 -4.23
N GLU A 153 9.17 8.52 -4.46
CA GLU A 153 8.87 9.54 -3.47
C GLU A 153 7.57 10.25 -3.89
N ALA A 154 6.59 10.32 -3.00
CA ALA A 154 5.40 11.14 -3.13
C ALA A 154 5.46 12.26 -2.09
N TYR A 155 5.25 13.51 -2.50
CA TYR A 155 5.46 14.64 -1.58
C TYR A 155 4.47 15.77 -1.78
N HIS A 156 4.20 16.48 -0.68
CA HIS A 156 3.51 17.76 -0.68
C HIS A 156 4.11 18.63 0.43
N ALA A 157 4.50 19.87 0.07
CA ALA A 157 5.12 20.84 0.96
C ALA A 157 6.27 20.28 1.82
N GLU A 158 6.00 19.94 3.09
CA GLU A 158 7.01 19.47 4.06
C GLU A 158 6.99 17.94 4.22
N GLU A 159 5.87 17.27 3.92
CA GLU A 159 5.73 15.81 4.04
C GLU A 159 6.19 15.10 2.75
N HIS A 160 7.06 14.11 2.95
CA HIS A 160 7.68 13.30 1.92
C HIS A 160 7.56 11.81 2.28
N ASP A 161 6.82 11.07 1.47
CA ASP A 161 6.58 9.65 1.65
C ASP A 161 7.37 8.85 0.62
N PHE A 162 7.98 7.75 1.06
CA PHE A 162 8.79 6.90 0.19
C PHE A 162 8.17 5.52 0.08
N LEU A 163 8.26 4.91 -1.10
CA LEU A 163 7.89 3.54 -1.41
C LEU A 163 9.09 2.85 -2.05
N ALA A 164 9.48 1.69 -1.53
CA ALA A 164 10.51 0.85 -2.10
C ALA A 164 10.06 -0.61 -2.14
N SER A 165 10.80 -1.44 -2.85
CA SER A 165 10.64 -2.89 -2.81
C SER A 165 11.97 -3.63 -2.73
N SER A 166 11.93 -4.85 -2.21
CA SER A 166 13.03 -5.81 -2.29
C SER A 166 12.49 -7.17 -2.71
N PRO A 167 12.89 -7.73 -3.87
CA PRO A 167 13.74 -7.15 -4.90
C PRO A 167 13.23 -5.82 -5.45
N ALA A 168 14.08 -5.07 -6.17
CA ALA A 168 13.68 -3.79 -6.76
C ALA A 168 12.54 -3.97 -7.77
N PHE A 169 11.71 -2.94 -7.93
CA PHE A 169 10.61 -2.94 -8.90
C PHE A 169 11.14 -3.25 -10.30
N GLU A 170 10.55 -4.23 -10.98
CA GLU A 170 10.77 -4.43 -12.42
C GLU A 170 10.10 -3.34 -13.23
N HIS A 171 8.95 -2.87 -12.76
CA HIS A 171 8.21 -1.77 -13.35
C HIS A 171 7.53 -0.97 -12.25
N VAL A 172 7.59 0.36 -12.35
CA VAL A 172 6.92 1.26 -11.42
C VAL A 172 6.42 2.49 -12.16
N GLU A 173 5.19 2.91 -11.86
CA GLU A 173 4.57 4.06 -12.50
C GLU A 173 3.51 4.72 -11.63
N GLY A 174 3.31 6.02 -11.84
CA GLY A 174 2.23 6.76 -11.22
C GLY A 174 0.85 6.42 -11.80
N ARG A 175 -0.19 6.67 -11.00
CA ARG A 175 -1.59 6.51 -11.37
C ARG A 175 -2.37 7.77 -11.05
N VAL A 176 -3.18 8.20 -12.00
CA VAL A 176 -4.12 9.30 -11.77
C VAL A 176 -5.30 8.77 -10.97
N PRO A 177 -5.74 9.45 -9.90
CA PRO A 177 -6.95 9.09 -9.19
C PRO A 177 -8.22 9.22 -10.06
N GLU A 178 -9.35 8.84 -9.51
CA GLU A 178 -10.67 8.86 -10.16
C GLU A 178 -11.06 10.26 -10.61
N GLY A 179 -11.44 10.40 -11.88
CA GLY A 179 -12.02 11.61 -12.44
C GLY A 179 -13.43 11.87 -11.92
N PHE A 180 -13.91 13.10 -12.09
CA PHE A 180 -15.19 13.54 -11.54
C PHE A 180 -16.39 12.69 -12.03
N ASP A 181 -16.43 12.36 -13.33
CA ASP A 181 -17.52 11.55 -13.89
C ASP A 181 -17.52 10.12 -13.33
N GLU A 182 -16.35 9.55 -13.05
CA GLU A 182 -16.22 8.23 -12.44
C GLU A 182 -16.64 8.25 -10.97
N LEU A 183 -16.31 9.32 -10.24
CA LEU A 183 -16.78 9.52 -8.87
C LEU A 183 -18.30 9.61 -8.79
N LEU A 184 -18.97 10.18 -9.79
CA LEU A 184 -20.42 10.29 -9.86
C LEU A 184 -21.12 9.07 -10.45
N SER A 185 -20.37 8.12 -11.03
CA SER A 185 -20.93 6.88 -11.58
C SER A 185 -21.58 6.03 -10.48
N GLU A 186 -22.52 5.16 -10.85
CA GLU A 186 -23.23 4.32 -9.87
C GLU A 186 -22.31 3.27 -9.21
N GLY A 187 -21.29 2.79 -9.94
CA GLY A 187 -20.35 1.78 -9.45
C GLY A 187 -19.14 2.37 -8.72
N GLU A 188 -18.52 1.54 -7.88
CA GLU A 188 -17.17 1.80 -7.39
C GLU A 188 -16.18 1.73 -8.56
N VAL A 189 -15.16 2.60 -8.53
CA VAL A 189 -14.08 2.54 -9.51
C VAL A 189 -13.09 1.49 -9.05
N GLU A 190 -12.83 0.50 -9.89
CA GLU A 190 -11.82 -0.51 -9.59
C GLU A 190 -10.42 0.12 -9.56
N LEU A 191 -9.64 -0.23 -8.53
CA LEU A 191 -8.29 0.26 -8.31
C LEU A 191 -7.26 -0.85 -8.54
N PRO A 192 -6.10 -0.59 -9.15
CA PRO A 192 -5.70 0.67 -9.76
C PRO A 192 -6.52 0.96 -11.00
N ARG A 193 -6.75 2.26 -11.29
CA ARG A 193 -7.40 2.65 -12.54
C ARG A 193 -6.60 2.14 -13.74
N PRO A 194 -7.26 1.59 -14.77
CA PRO A 194 -6.60 1.21 -16.02
C PRO A 194 -5.87 2.42 -16.62
N ARG A 195 -4.71 2.16 -17.23
CA ARG A 195 -3.92 3.19 -17.88
C ARG A 195 -4.68 3.73 -19.10
N THR A 196 -4.73 5.05 -19.22
CA THR A 196 -5.11 5.77 -20.44
C THR A 196 -3.86 6.36 -21.08
N ASP A 197 -3.71 6.21 -22.40
CA ASP A 197 -2.45 6.48 -23.13
C ASP A 197 -1.95 7.95 -23.04
N ASP A 198 -2.80 8.89 -22.61
CA ASP A 198 -2.50 10.33 -22.53
C ASP A 198 -2.10 10.83 -21.12
N CYS A 199 -2.02 9.97 -20.11
CA CYS A 199 -1.94 10.39 -18.70
C CYS A 199 -0.59 10.20 -18.00
N TYR A 200 0.52 10.00 -18.73
CA TYR A 200 1.83 9.74 -18.10
C TYR A 200 2.30 10.92 -17.21
N GLU A 201 2.25 12.14 -17.72
CA GLU A 201 2.65 13.34 -16.95
C GLU A 201 1.71 13.59 -15.77
N GLU A 202 0.41 13.32 -15.94
CA GLU A 202 -0.58 13.44 -14.87
C GLU A 202 -0.36 12.41 -13.76
N GLY A 203 0.14 11.22 -14.10
CA GLY A 203 0.50 10.20 -13.12
C GLY A 203 1.63 10.62 -12.18
N GLN A 204 2.49 11.57 -12.58
CA GLN A 204 3.54 12.12 -11.72
C GLN A 204 3.03 13.24 -10.80
N LEU A 205 1.76 13.64 -10.94
CA LEU A 205 1.08 14.66 -10.14
C LEU A 205 0.03 14.03 -9.21
N SER A 206 0.34 12.85 -8.70
CA SER A 206 -0.50 12.00 -7.87
C SER A 206 0.38 11.26 -6.85
N GLY A 207 -0.19 10.94 -5.69
CA GLY A 207 0.46 10.07 -4.71
C GLY A 207 0.28 8.58 -4.99
N ALA A 208 -0.39 8.21 -6.09
CA ALA A 208 -0.74 6.82 -6.37
C ALA A 208 0.30 6.15 -7.26
N VAL A 209 0.82 5.02 -6.81
CA VAL A 209 1.88 4.25 -7.46
C VAL A 209 1.40 2.83 -7.71
N VAL A 210 1.74 2.28 -8.88
CA VAL A 210 1.66 0.84 -9.15
C VAL A 210 3.06 0.32 -9.44
N GLY A 211 3.47 -0.71 -8.71
CA GLY A 211 4.74 -1.39 -8.87
C GLY A 211 4.55 -2.89 -9.14
N THR A 212 5.42 -3.47 -9.94
CA THR A 212 5.59 -4.93 -10.10
C THR A 212 6.92 -5.33 -9.46
N VAL A 213 6.89 -6.33 -8.59
CA VAL A 213 8.04 -6.83 -7.84
C VAL A 213 8.19 -8.32 -8.10
N PRO A 214 9.36 -8.80 -8.55
CA PRO A 214 9.60 -10.22 -8.72
C PRO A 214 9.80 -10.88 -7.36
N PHE A 215 9.50 -12.17 -7.26
CA PHE A 215 9.89 -12.96 -6.09
C PHE A 215 11.30 -13.52 -6.27
N GLU A 216 12.20 -13.25 -5.33
CA GLU A 216 13.53 -13.87 -5.27
C GLU A 216 13.60 -14.85 -4.11
N SER A 217 13.98 -16.09 -4.39
CA SER A 217 14.00 -17.17 -3.39
C SER A 217 12.67 -17.34 -2.64
N GLY A 218 11.55 -17.11 -3.35
CA GLY A 218 10.21 -17.22 -2.79
C GLY A 218 9.75 -16.02 -1.97
N ALA A 219 10.47 -14.88 -1.98
CA ALA A 219 10.11 -13.70 -1.21
C ALA A 219 10.12 -12.40 -2.03
N ALA A 220 9.20 -11.50 -1.69
CA ALA A 220 9.16 -10.12 -2.14
C ALA A 220 8.71 -9.22 -0.99
N ALA A 221 9.17 -7.97 -0.95
CA ALA A 221 8.80 -7.01 0.07
C ALA A 221 8.48 -5.67 -0.57
N VAL A 222 7.48 -4.99 -0.03
CA VAL A 222 7.13 -3.61 -0.36
C VAL A 222 7.08 -2.83 0.94
N GLY A 223 7.82 -1.74 1.02
CA GLY A 223 7.93 -0.95 2.24
C GLY A 223 7.75 0.51 1.96
N HIS A 224 7.22 1.22 2.95
CA HIS A 224 6.99 2.64 2.84
C HIS A 224 7.33 3.38 4.14
N LEU A 225 7.89 4.57 3.97
CA LEU A 225 8.43 5.41 5.03
C LEU A 225 7.80 6.79 4.95
N LEU A 226 7.27 7.26 6.07
CA LEU A 226 6.72 8.61 6.21
C LEU A 226 7.83 9.53 6.75
N THR A 227 8.02 10.69 6.14
CA THR A 227 9.02 11.67 6.61
C THR A 227 8.57 13.12 6.45
N ASP A 228 9.26 14.01 7.16
CA ASP A 228 9.23 15.46 6.96
C ASP A 228 10.61 15.91 6.44
N ASP A 229 10.68 16.62 5.31
CA ASP A 229 11.94 17.06 4.68
C ASP A 229 12.70 18.11 5.53
N THR A 230 12.04 18.70 6.53
CA THR A 230 12.69 19.57 7.52
C THR A 230 13.40 18.80 8.63
N GLU A 231 13.03 17.53 8.85
CA GLU A 231 13.59 16.66 9.89
C GLU A 231 14.51 15.57 9.33
N THR A 232 14.15 14.95 8.21
CA THR A 232 14.89 13.86 7.58
C THR A 232 15.24 14.25 6.15
N GLY A 233 16.54 14.30 5.85
CA GLY A 233 17.00 14.56 4.48
C GLY A 233 16.63 13.41 3.54
N ARG A 234 16.27 13.74 2.29
CA ARG A 234 15.90 12.77 1.26
C ARG A 234 16.85 11.59 1.09
N GLU A 235 18.18 11.81 1.13
CA GLU A 235 19.16 10.72 1.00
C GLU A 235 19.05 9.73 2.17
N ASP A 236 18.93 10.25 3.40
CA ASP A 236 18.77 9.43 4.61
C ASP A 236 17.44 8.66 4.59
N ALA A 237 16.36 9.29 4.09
CA ALA A 237 15.05 8.64 3.93
C ALA A 237 15.09 7.49 2.92
N LEU A 238 15.77 7.68 1.78
CA LEU A 238 15.97 6.65 0.77
C LEU A 238 16.76 5.46 1.32
N ASP A 239 17.83 5.71 2.07
CA ASP A 239 18.60 4.64 2.70
C ASP A 239 17.76 3.90 3.75
N ARG A 240 16.97 4.62 4.56
CA ARG A 240 16.10 4.03 5.57
C ARG A 240 14.99 3.15 4.98
N VAL A 241 14.34 3.56 3.89
CA VAL A 241 13.30 2.74 3.24
C VAL A 241 13.88 1.51 2.55
N ARG A 242 15.10 1.60 2.00
CA ARG A 242 15.83 0.45 1.44
C ARG A 242 16.22 -0.57 2.50
N ASP A 243 16.77 -0.09 3.62
CA ASP A 243 17.08 -0.94 4.77
C ASP A 243 15.82 -1.62 5.33
N LEU A 244 14.67 -0.94 5.26
CA LEU A 244 13.39 -1.47 5.70
C LEU A 244 12.91 -2.65 4.85
N VAL A 245 12.94 -2.54 3.53
CA VAL A 245 12.50 -3.62 2.64
C VAL A 245 13.48 -4.79 2.57
N ALA A 246 14.74 -4.57 2.92
CA ALA A 246 15.76 -5.62 2.96
C ALA A 246 15.66 -6.56 4.18
N ARG A 247 14.76 -6.28 5.14
CA ARG A 247 14.57 -7.11 6.34
C ARG A 247 13.99 -8.48 6.00
N ASP A 248 14.57 -9.51 6.58
CA ASP A 248 14.03 -10.86 6.49
C ASP A 248 12.94 -11.11 7.54
N LEU A 249 12.22 -12.22 7.40
CA LEU A 249 11.10 -12.55 8.27
C LEU A 249 11.52 -12.75 9.74
N ASP A 250 12.73 -13.22 9.99
CA ASP A 250 13.21 -13.44 11.35
C ASP A 250 13.49 -12.11 12.06
N ASP A 251 14.07 -11.11 11.37
CA ASP A 251 14.21 -9.73 11.90
C ASP A 251 12.83 -9.11 12.19
N LEU A 252 11.83 -9.31 11.32
CA LEU A 252 10.47 -8.83 11.56
C LEU A 252 9.85 -9.48 12.80
N ARG A 253 10.04 -10.79 12.98
CA ARG A 253 9.54 -11.52 14.16
C ARG A 253 10.24 -11.08 15.46
N GLU A 254 11.53 -10.78 15.41
CA GLU A 254 12.28 -10.32 16.59
C GLU A 254 11.88 -8.91 17.02
N ARG A 255 11.37 -8.10 16.09
CA ARG A 255 10.93 -6.72 16.35
C ARG A 255 9.47 -6.61 16.79
N ALA A 256 8.64 -7.57 16.44
CA ALA A 256 7.20 -7.60 16.69
C ALA A 256 6.81 -7.71 18.18
#